data_AF-A0A528B970-F1
#
_entry.id   AF-A0A528B970-F1
#
_cell.length_a   1.000
_cell.length_b   1.000
_cell.length_c   1.000
_cell.angle_alpha   90.00
_cell.angle_beta   90.00
_cell.angle_gamma   90.00
#
_symmetry.space_group_name_H-M   'P 1'
#
loop_
_entity.id
_entity.type
_entity.pdbx_description
1 polymer ?
#
loop_
_entity_poly.entity_id
_entity_poly.type
_entity_poly.pdbx_seq_one_letter_code
_entity_poly.pdbx_strand_id
1 'polypeptide(L)'
;ALISMTRTVHASPHGAELLDMKSSLADLIGCWRSRFAEHVAAAIQSEAGRNGVDLPAKGLSAKLLADMLLDGLEGMKMRISDPDEQRRAAAALIKVIDLALQKS
;
A
#
# COMPACT_ATOMS: atom_id res chain seq x y z
N ALA A 1 26.37 11.69 -7.32
CA ALA A 1 25.72 12.77 -6.54
C ALA A 1 25.19 12.26 -5.20
N LEU A 2 24.27 11.27 -5.17
CA LEU A 2 23.66 10.76 -3.93
C LEU A 2 24.68 10.32 -2.86
N ILE A 3 25.67 9.50 -3.25
CA ILE A 3 26.74 8.98 -2.35
C ILE A 3 27.56 10.12 -1.70
N SER A 4 27.77 11.23 -2.42
CA SER A 4 28.50 12.40 -1.88
C SER A 4 27.66 13.15 -0.84
N MET A 5 26.33 13.22 -1.02
CA MET A 5 25.43 13.86 -0.07
C MET A 5 25.31 13.05 1.23
N THR A 6 25.24 11.71 1.14
CA THR A 6 25.18 10.84 2.33
C THR A 6 26.44 10.97 3.19
N ARG A 7 27.59 11.19 2.57
CA ARG A 7 28.87 11.43 3.26
C ARG A 7 28.88 12.77 4.01
N THR A 8 28.34 13.83 3.40
CA THR A 8 28.22 15.15 4.05
C THR A 8 27.28 15.10 5.26
N VAL A 9 26.17 14.36 5.16
CA VAL A 9 25.24 14.16 6.29
C VAL A 9 25.93 13.37 7.40
N HIS A 10 26.60 12.24 7.09
CA HIS A 10 27.36 11.45 8.07
C HIS A 10 28.45 12.24 8.79
N ALA A 11 29.11 13.17 8.10
CA ALA A 11 30.17 13.99 8.68
C ALA A 11 29.66 15.16 9.54
N SER A 12 28.34 15.40 9.58
CA SER A 12 27.74 16.43 10.43
C SER A 12 27.62 15.93 11.89
N PRO A 13 27.73 16.81 12.89
CA PRO A 13 27.67 16.43 14.31
C PRO A 13 26.41 15.64 14.72
N HIS A 14 25.30 15.78 13.99
CA HIS A 14 24.03 15.07 14.22
C HIS A 14 23.66 14.10 13.07
N GLY A 15 24.63 13.79 12.20
CA GLY A 15 24.42 12.99 10.99
C GLY A 15 23.89 11.60 11.26
N ALA A 16 24.46 10.94 12.28
CA ALA A 16 24.04 9.62 12.70
C ALA A 16 22.61 9.64 13.27
N GLU A 17 22.27 10.62 14.10
CA GLU A 17 20.94 10.78 14.70
C GLU A 17 19.85 11.03 13.64
N LEU A 18 20.14 11.88 12.64
CA LEU A 18 19.21 12.14 11.53
C LEU A 18 18.95 10.90 10.67
N LEU A 19 19.98 10.07 10.45
CA LEU A 19 19.86 8.85 9.67
C LEU A 19 19.15 7.74 10.44
N ASP A 20 19.42 7.63 11.74
CA ASP A 20 18.72 6.71 12.63
C ASP A 20 17.23 7.07 12.73
N MET A 21 16.90 8.36 12.89
CA MET A 21 15.52 8.84 12.88
C MET A 21 14.83 8.57 11.53
N LYS A 22 15.54 8.72 10.42
CA LYS A 22 15.01 8.35 9.10
C LYS A 22 14.76 6.84 8.99
N SER A 23 15.67 6.01 9.50
CA SER A 23 15.53 4.55 9.49
C SER A 23 14.33 4.10 10.32
N SER A 24 14.22 4.59 11.55
CA SER A 24 13.12 4.25 12.45
C SER A 24 11.76 4.73 11.95
N LEU A 25 11.69 5.88 11.26
CA LEU A 25 10.48 6.29 10.54
C LEU A 25 10.12 5.37 9.38
N ALA A 26 11.10 4.90 8.61
CA ALA A 26 10.87 3.96 7.53
C ALA A 26 10.35 2.61 8.06
N ASP A 27 10.92 2.12 9.16
CA ASP A 27 10.46 0.90 9.83
C ASP A 27 9.03 1.04 10.35
N LEU A 28 8.70 2.19 10.98
CA LEU A 28 7.34 2.48 11.45
C LEU A 28 6.33 2.47 10.30
N ILE A 29 6.64 3.14 9.18
CA ILE A 29 5.79 3.17 7.98
C ILE A 29 5.62 1.76 7.42
N GLY A 30 6.71 0.97 7.36
CA GLY A 30 6.68 -0.42 6.92
C GLY A 30 5.74 -1.27 7.78
N CYS A 31 5.92 -1.25 9.10
CA CYS A 31 5.06 -1.97 10.04
C CYS A 31 3.59 -1.55 9.95
N TRP A 32 3.33 -0.24 9.85
CA TRP A 32 1.97 0.26 9.69
C TRP A 32 1.34 -0.23 8.39
N ARG A 33 2.07 -0.14 7.27
CA ARG A 33 1.59 -0.60 5.96
C ARG A 33 1.31 -2.10 5.96
N SER A 34 2.20 -2.92 6.53
CA SER A 34 1.98 -4.37 6.64
C SER A 34 0.72 -4.71 7.45
N ARG A 35 0.55 -4.10 8.63
CA ARG A 35 -0.66 -4.30 9.45
C ARG A 35 -1.93 -3.83 8.75
N PHE A 36 -1.86 -2.71 8.05
CA PHE A 36 -3.01 -2.22 7.30
C PHE A 36 -3.39 -3.16 6.15
N ALA A 37 -2.38 -3.68 5.42
CA ALA A 37 -2.60 -4.68 4.37
C ALA A 37 -3.25 -5.96 4.93
N GLU A 38 -2.83 -6.43 6.11
CA GLU A 38 -3.44 -7.58 6.79
C GLU A 38 -4.92 -7.35 7.12
N HIS A 39 -5.27 -6.16 7.65
CA HIS A 39 -6.66 -5.82 7.93
C HIS A 39 -7.52 -5.76 6.67
N VAL A 40 -7.00 -5.18 5.59
CA VAL A 40 -7.68 -5.13 4.29
C VAL A 40 -7.85 -6.54 3.73
N ALA A 41 -6.81 -7.38 3.77
CA ALA A 41 -6.87 -8.76 3.30
C ALA A 41 -7.92 -9.58 4.10
N ALA A 42 -7.99 -9.40 5.42
CA ALA A 42 -9.01 -10.04 6.24
C ALA A 42 -10.43 -9.62 5.85
N ALA A 43 -10.65 -8.33 5.58
CA ALA A 43 -11.93 -7.82 5.10
C ALA A 43 -12.32 -8.40 3.74
N ILE A 44 -11.37 -8.45 2.79
CA ILE A 44 -11.57 -9.05 1.46
C ILE A 44 -11.91 -10.54 1.58
N GLN A 45 -11.19 -11.28 2.44
CA GLN A 45 -11.43 -12.71 2.65
C GLN A 45 -12.82 -12.96 3.26
N SER A 46 -13.23 -12.12 4.22
CA SER A 46 -14.56 -12.18 4.82
C SER A 46 -15.64 -11.93 3.77
N GLU A 47 -15.47 -10.92 2.92
CA GLU A 47 -16.45 -10.59 1.89
C GLU A 47 -16.54 -11.65 0.80
N ALA A 48 -15.40 -12.20 0.35
CA ALA A 48 -15.38 -13.35 -0.56
C ALA A 48 -16.15 -14.54 0.01
N GLY A 49 -15.96 -14.84 1.31
CA GLY A 49 -16.69 -15.89 2.02
C GLY A 49 -18.20 -15.63 2.06
N ARG A 50 -18.62 -14.40 2.38
CA ARG A 50 -20.03 -13.99 2.37
C ARG A 50 -20.67 -14.14 0.98
N ASN A 51 -19.91 -13.82 -0.06
CA ASN A 51 -20.37 -13.90 -1.45
C ASN A 51 -20.19 -15.30 -2.05
N GLY A 52 -19.63 -16.26 -1.31
CA GLY A 52 -19.38 -17.62 -1.79
C GLY A 52 -18.44 -17.67 -2.99
N VAL A 53 -17.45 -16.78 -3.03
CA VAL A 53 -16.46 -16.69 -4.10
C VAL A 53 -15.19 -17.43 -3.71
N ASP A 54 -14.76 -18.34 -4.58
CA ASP A 54 -13.45 -19.00 -4.50
C ASP A 54 -12.39 -18.13 -5.20
N LEU A 55 -11.65 -17.35 -4.41
CA LEU A 55 -10.57 -16.49 -4.91
C LEU A 55 -9.45 -17.30 -5.59
N PRO A 56 -8.92 -18.39 -5.01
CA PRO A 56 -7.96 -19.27 -5.68
C PRO A 56 -8.43 -19.79 -7.05
N ALA A 57 -9.71 -20.17 -7.19
CA ALA A 57 -10.25 -20.61 -8.49
C ALA A 57 -10.26 -19.49 -9.54
N LYS A 58 -10.26 -18.21 -9.11
CA LYS A 58 -10.09 -17.03 -9.97
C LYS A 58 -8.63 -16.62 -10.17
N GLY A 59 -7.66 -17.38 -9.63
CA GLY A 59 -6.24 -17.02 -9.66
C GLY A 59 -5.90 -15.83 -8.76
N LEU A 60 -6.75 -15.54 -7.76
CA LEU A 60 -6.63 -14.40 -6.85
C LEU A 60 -6.40 -14.88 -5.42
N SER A 61 -5.90 -13.98 -4.58
CA SER A 61 -5.90 -14.15 -3.12
C SER A 61 -6.25 -12.85 -2.44
N ALA A 62 -6.80 -12.92 -1.22
CA ALA A 62 -7.16 -11.73 -0.47
C ALA A 62 -5.94 -10.84 -0.18
N LYS A 63 -4.78 -11.45 0.09
CA LYS A 63 -3.50 -10.73 0.25
C LYS A 63 -3.10 -10.00 -1.02
N LEU A 64 -3.11 -10.68 -2.17
CA LEU A 64 -2.78 -10.07 -3.45
C LEU A 64 -3.70 -8.88 -3.77
N LEU A 65 -5.00 -9.00 -3.52
CA LEU A 65 -5.96 -7.91 -3.72
C LEU A 65 -5.71 -6.73 -2.77
N ALA A 66 -5.34 -6.99 -1.51
CA ALA A 66 -4.96 -5.95 -0.57
C ALA A 66 -3.68 -5.22 -0.98
N ASP A 67 -2.64 -5.96 -1.37
CA ASP A 67 -1.37 -5.40 -1.84
C ASP A 67 -1.59 -4.53 -3.09
N MET A 68 -2.36 -5.03 -4.08
CA MET A 68 -2.73 -4.27 -5.27
C MET A 68 -3.52 -2.99 -4.96
N LEU A 69 -4.43 -3.03 -3.99
CA LEU A 69 -5.16 -1.85 -3.55
C LEU A 69 -4.20 -0.77 -3.01
N LEU A 70 -3.31 -1.16 -2.09
CA LEU A 70 -2.39 -0.22 -1.46
C LEU A 70 -1.36 0.35 -2.44
N ASP A 71 -0.82 -0.50 -3.32
CA ASP A 71 0.09 -0.08 -4.39
C ASP A 71 -0.60 0.88 -5.36
N GLY A 72 -1.85 0.58 -5.73
CA GLY A 72 -2.66 1.45 -6.58
C GLY A 72 -2.90 2.82 -5.97
N LEU A 73 -3.28 2.87 -4.69
CA LEU A 73 -3.51 4.13 -3.96
C LEU A 73 -2.21 4.96 -3.82
N GLU A 74 -1.09 4.30 -3.53
CA GLU A 74 0.21 4.95 -3.42
C GLU A 74 0.66 5.53 -4.77
N GLY A 75 0.52 4.75 -5.84
CA GLY A 75 0.80 5.21 -7.20
C GLY A 75 -0.09 6.37 -7.65
N MET A 76 -1.38 6.37 -7.28
CA MET A 76 -2.30 7.48 -7.57
C MET A 76 -1.87 8.78 -6.88
N LYS A 77 -1.48 8.70 -5.60
CA LYS A 77 -1.00 9.85 -4.83
C LYS A 77 0.23 10.50 -5.46
N MET A 78 1.12 9.70 -6.06
CA MET A 78 2.32 10.20 -6.74
C MET A 78 2.05 10.81 -8.12
N ARG A 79 1.04 10.31 -8.84
CA ARG A 79 0.81 10.64 -10.26
C ARG A 79 -0.27 11.71 -10.48
N ILE A 80 -1.30 11.75 -9.65
CA ILE A 80 -2.48 12.61 -9.82
C ILE A 80 -2.38 13.74 -8.81
N SER A 81 -2.41 15.01 -9.24
CA SER A 81 -2.36 16.15 -8.33
C SER A 81 -3.73 16.65 -7.89
N ASP A 82 -4.76 16.46 -8.72
CA ASP A 82 -6.15 16.84 -8.40
C ASP A 82 -6.77 15.84 -7.39
N PRO A 83 -7.19 16.28 -6.19
CA PRO A 83 -7.83 15.43 -5.19
C PRO A 83 -9.14 14.78 -5.68
N ASP A 84 -9.91 15.44 -6.55
CA ASP A 84 -11.18 14.88 -7.04
C ASP A 84 -10.94 13.79 -8.08
N GLU A 85 -9.91 13.95 -8.92
CA GLU A 85 -9.43 12.90 -9.80
C GLU A 85 -8.84 11.71 -9.01
N GLN A 86 -8.06 11.96 -7.95
CA GLN A 86 -7.58 10.90 -7.05
C GLN A 86 -8.73 10.08 -6.46
N ARG A 87 -9.77 10.75 -5.94
CA ARG A 87 -10.95 10.07 -5.37
C ARG A 87 -11.66 9.21 -6.41
N ARG A 88 -11.86 9.73 -7.62
CA ARG A 88 -12.48 8.97 -8.72
C ARG A 88 -11.67 7.74 -9.10
N ALA A 89 -10.35 7.87 -9.19
CA ALA A 89 -9.46 6.76 -9.50
C ALA A 89 -9.46 5.69 -8.39
N ALA A 90 -9.42 6.11 -7.12
CA ALA A 90 -9.49 5.21 -5.97
C ALA A 90 -10.83 4.45 -5.94
N ALA A 91 -11.95 5.15 -6.18
CA ALA A 91 -13.27 4.53 -6.25
C ALA A 91 -13.36 3.49 -7.38
N ALA A 92 -12.78 3.78 -8.54
CA ALA A 92 -12.72 2.83 -9.65
C ALA A 92 -11.91 1.57 -9.30
N LEU A 93 -10.77 1.72 -8.63
CA LEU A 93 -9.96 0.59 -8.16
C LEU A 93 -10.73 -0.29 -7.15
N ILE A 94 -11.39 0.34 -6.18
CA ILE A 94 -12.26 -0.37 -5.22
C ILE A 94 -13.36 -1.12 -5.97
N LYS A 95 -13.96 -0.51 -7.01
CA LYS A 95 -15.00 -1.17 -7.79
C LYS A 95 -14.50 -2.40 -8.54
N VAL A 96 -13.28 -2.38 -9.05
CA VAL A 96 -12.67 -3.56 -9.69
C VAL A 96 -12.47 -4.69 -8.68
N ILE A 97 -12.02 -4.38 -7.46
CA ILE A 97 -11.90 -5.38 -6.38
C ILE A 97 -13.26 -5.92 -5.99
N ASP A 98 -14.27 -5.07 -5.83
CA ASP A 98 -15.66 -5.46 -5.55
C ASP A 98 -16.20 -6.44 -6.61
N LEU A 99 -15.97 -6.16 -7.89
CA LEU A 99 -16.36 -7.06 -8.99
C LEU A 99 -15.64 -8.42 -8.91
N ALA A 100 -14.38 -8.45 -8.50
CA ALA A 100 -13.65 -9.71 -8.30
C ALA A 100 -14.25 -10.57 -7.16
N LEU A 101 -14.95 -9.94 -6.22
CA LEU A 101 -15.63 -10.57 -5.08
C LEU A 101 -17.08 -10.96 -5.36
N GLN A 102 -17.55 -10.83 -6.60
CA GLN A 102 -18.86 -11.29 -7.03
C GLN A 102 -18.79 -12.70 -7.64
N LYS A 103 -19.89 -13.46 -7.54
CA LYS A 103 -20.03 -14.73 -8.24
C LYS A 103 -19.99 -14.48 -9.75
N SER A 104 -19.25 -15.33 -10.47
CA SER A 104 -19.22 -15.32 -11.93
C SER A 104 -20.52 -15.84 -12.53
#